data_AF-A0A925Q220-F1
#
_entry.id   AF-A0A925Q220-F1
#
_cell.length_a   1.000
_cell.length_b   1.000
_cell.length_c   1.000
_cell.angle_alpha   90.00
_cell.angle_beta   90.00
_cell.angle_gamma   90.00
#
_symmetry.space_group_name_H-M   'P 1'
#
loop_
_entity.id
_entity.type
_entity.pdbx_description
1 polymer ?
#
loop_
_entity_poly.entity_id
_entity_poly.type
_entity_poly.pdbx_seq_one_letter_code
_entity_poly.pdbx_strand_id
1 'polypeptide(L)'
;MSEVAPGSSPRKLPLRQILLGAFVLPWRNRVAVMRATSLPLLFLVAAQLWWHASSYGESEAVVWVAWATFVLFVAWIAITVHRLVLANGWMPRSAFAELGFRRFAFFVGALVFLWALYQAVTLVVMGLLLNVVYPPRFVPAGEVAPADPMDAMHLAVLGFIAAILAYWLIGRISLILPAIAIDLKPSVASAWRSARGNAWKIAIVVGALPWVLEQLTFALWRENATAIEIASLGGLTGVCVIIQVVALSLCYFELTRASAPPPTHPPG
;
A
#
# COMPACT_ATOMS: atom_id res chain seq x y z
N MET A 1 29.25 2.73 -4.00
CA MET A 1 28.17 2.22 -4.87
C MET A 1 28.83 1.33 -5.89
N SER A 2 28.80 0.01 -5.71
CA SER A 2 29.36 -0.92 -6.69
C SER A 2 28.49 -0.91 -7.94
N GLU A 3 29.15 -0.69 -9.07
CA GLU A 3 28.55 -0.77 -10.39
C GLU A 3 28.14 -2.23 -10.63
N VAL A 4 26.84 -2.47 -10.78
CA VAL A 4 26.30 -3.82 -11.07
C VAL A 4 26.86 -4.20 -12.44
N ALA A 5 27.61 -5.31 -12.49
CA ALA A 5 28.19 -5.83 -13.72
C ALA A 5 27.11 -5.92 -14.83
N PRO A 6 27.34 -5.31 -16.01
CA PRO A 6 26.39 -5.31 -17.11
C PRO A 6 26.30 -6.72 -17.68
N GLY A 7 25.21 -7.45 -17.38
CA GLY A 7 24.99 -8.78 -17.96
C GLY A 7 24.13 -9.75 -17.16
N SER A 8 23.88 -9.50 -15.87
CA SER A 8 22.97 -10.37 -15.11
C SER A 8 21.51 -10.07 -15.47
N SER A 9 20.83 -11.05 -16.08
CA SER A 9 19.39 -10.94 -16.33
C SER A 9 18.64 -10.70 -15.00
N PRO A 10 17.72 -9.73 -14.93
CA PRO A 10 17.01 -9.42 -13.70
C PRO A 10 16.27 -10.66 -13.19
N ARG A 11 16.58 -11.08 -11.96
CA ARG A 11 15.95 -12.24 -11.33
C ARG A 11 14.44 -12.03 -11.28
N LYS A 12 13.68 -13.00 -11.81
CA LYS A 12 12.22 -12.97 -11.79
C LYS A 12 11.71 -13.15 -10.35
N LEU A 13 10.83 -12.25 -9.90
CA LEU A 13 10.17 -12.36 -8.59
C LEU A 13 9.33 -13.64 -8.51
N PRO A 14 9.48 -14.46 -7.45
CA PRO A 14 8.67 -15.64 -7.23
C PRO A 14 7.29 -15.27 -6.65
N LEU A 15 6.42 -14.70 -7.49
CA LEU A 15 5.13 -14.12 -7.08
C LEU A 15 4.29 -15.07 -6.21
N ARG A 16 4.19 -16.35 -6.58
CA ARG A 16 3.46 -17.36 -5.80
C ARG A 16 4.01 -17.50 -4.37
N GLN A 17 5.33 -17.51 -4.20
CA GLN A 17 5.96 -17.63 -2.89
C GLN A 17 5.75 -16.37 -2.05
N ILE A 18 5.76 -15.19 -2.68
CA ILE A 18 5.49 -13.92 -2.01
C ILE A 18 4.04 -13.87 -1.53
N LEU A 19 3.08 -14.20 -2.40
CA LEU A 19 1.66 -14.21 -2.05
C LEU A 19 1.38 -15.21 -0.93
N LEU A 20 1.84 -16.46 -1.04
CA LEU A 20 1.66 -17.44 0.03
C LEU A 20 2.41 -17.04 1.32
N GLY A 21 3.62 -16.51 1.19
CA GLY A 21 4.42 -16.02 2.30
C GLY A 21 3.75 -14.89 3.06
N ALA A 22 3.00 -14.02 2.37
CA ALA A 22 2.25 -12.93 2.99
C ALA A 22 1.18 -13.40 3.98
N PHE A 23 0.58 -14.57 3.76
CA PHE A 23 -0.38 -15.18 4.69
C PHE A 23 0.31 -16.07 5.74
N VAL A 24 1.30 -16.85 5.31
CA VAL A 24 1.96 -17.84 6.18
C VAL A 24 2.87 -17.20 7.22
N LEU A 25 3.61 -16.15 6.85
CA LEU A 25 4.61 -15.55 7.74
C LEU A 25 4.00 -14.86 8.97
N PRO A 26 2.93 -14.06 8.86
CA PRO A 26 2.24 -13.53 10.03
C PRO A 26 1.74 -14.63 10.96
N TRP A 27 1.22 -15.72 10.40
CA TRP A 27 0.69 -16.84 11.18
C TRP A 27 1.79 -17.60 11.95
N ARG A 28 2.92 -17.88 11.29
CA ARG A 28 4.08 -18.53 11.92
C ARG A 28 4.68 -17.68 13.03
N ASN A 29 4.63 -16.35 12.90
CA ASN A 29 5.16 -15.40 13.88
C ASN A 29 4.05 -14.66 14.66
N ARG A 30 2.89 -15.30 14.85
CA ARG A 30 1.68 -14.65 15.39
C ARG A 30 1.90 -13.86 16.68
N VAL A 31 2.71 -14.38 17.60
CA VAL A 31 2.98 -13.70 18.88
C VAL A 31 3.76 -12.40 18.67
N ALA A 32 4.78 -12.43 17.81
CA ALA A 32 5.58 -11.24 17.51
C ALA A 32 4.77 -10.20 16.74
N VAL A 33 3.96 -10.64 15.76
CA VAL A 33 3.04 -9.77 15.02
C VAL A 33 2.02 -9.15 15.97
N MET A 34 1.29 -9.95 16.75
CA MET A 34 0.28 -9.45 17.70
C MET A 34 0.89 -8.48 18.71
N ARG A 35 2.07 -8.77 19.24
CA ARG A 35 2.75 -7.85 20.15
C ARG A 35 3.10 -6.51 19.49
N ALA A 36 3.49 -6.54 18.22
CA ALA A 36 3.88 -5.34 17.49
C ALA A 36 2.67 -4.51 17.02
N THR A 37 1.56 -5.16 16.66
CA THR A 37 0.43 -4.50 15.98
C THR A 37 -0.83 -4.36 16.83
N SER A 38 -0.97 -5.08 17.95
CA SER A 38 -2.18 -5.04 18.78
C SER A 38 -2.52 -3.65 19.27
N LEU A 39 -1.54 -2.90 19.78
CA LEU A 39 -1.79 -1.55 20.29
C LEU A 39 -2.26 -0.57 19.20
N PRO A 40 -1.54 -0.36 18.07
CA PRO A 40 -2.05 0.52 17.02
C PRO A 40 -3.36 0.01 16.39
N LEU A 41 -3.58 -1.31 16.33
CA LEU A 41 -4.84 -1.86 15.85
C LEU A 41 -6.01 -1.58 16.81
N LEU A 42 -5.79 -1.70 18.12
CA LEU A 42 -6.80 -1.34 19.13
C LEU A 42 -7.16 0.14 19.04
N PHE A 43 -6.18 1.02 18.83
CA PHE A 43 -6.45 2.44 18.62
C PHE A 43 -7.24 2.71 17.33
N LEU A 44 -6.92 2.01 16.23
CA LEU A 44 -7.69 2.11 14.99
C LEU A 44 -9.14 1.67 15.18
N VAL A 45 -9.36 0.53 15.84
CA VAL A 45 -10.70 0.02 16.14
C VAL A 45 -11.45 0.99 17.07
N ALA A 46 -10.79 1.50 18.11
CA ALA A 46 -11.40 2.49 19.00
C ALA A 46 -11.76 3.79 18.27
N ALA A 47 -10.89 4.29 17.39
CA ALA A 47 -11.16 5.47 16.57
C ALA A 47 -12.33 5.23 15.61
N GLN A 48 -12.44 4.05 15.01
CA GLN A 48 -13.53 3.68 14.12
C GLN A 48 -14.87 3.56 14.88
N LEU A 49 -14.86 2.98 16.07
CA LEU A 49 -16.05 2.91 16.93
C LEU A 49 -16.48 4.30 17.40
N TRP A 50 -15.52 5.14 17.79
CA TRP A 50 -15.79 6.52 18.16
C TRP A 50 -16.40 7.31 16.99
N TRP A 51 -15.81 7.17 15.79
CA TRP A 51 -16.35 7.77 14.56
C TRP A 51 -17.80 7.37 14.33
N HIS A 52 -18.09 6.07 14.39
CA HIS A 52 -19.44 5.55 14.15
C HIS A 52 -20.44 5.95 15.24
N ALA A 53 -20.02 6.02 16.50
CA ALA A 53 -20.87 6.45 17.60
C ALA A 53 -21.14 7.96 17.60
N SER A 54 -20.27 8.73 16.94
CA SER A 54 -20.40 10.17 16.88
C SER A 54 -21.36 10.60 15.78
N SER A 55 -22.31 11.49 16.10
CA SER A 55 -23.17 12.15 15.10
C SER A 55 -22.42 13.23 14.30
N TYR A 56 -21.08 13.25 14.32
CA TYR A 56 -20.23 14.28 13.74
C TYR A 56 -19.85 14.02 12.27
N GLY A 57 -20.50 13.04 11.62
CA GLY A 57 -20.23 12.68 10.21
C GLY A 57 -20.40 13.82 9.20
N GLU A 58 -21.00 14.94 9.61
CA GLU A 58 -21.20 16.12 8.76
C GLU A 58 -20.04 17.13 8.81
N SER A 59 -19.14 17.05 9.80
CA SER A 59 -18.03 18.00 9.91
C SER A 59 -16.81 17.55 9.09
N GLU A 60 -16.47 18.31 8.03
CA GLU A 60 -15.28 18.04 7.21
C GLU A 60 -13.98 17.95 8.03
N ALA A 61 -13.83 18.82 9.03
CA ALA A 61 -12.65 18.81 9.90
C ALA A 61 -12.50 17.47 10.65
N VAL A 62 -13.61 16.91 11.12
CA VAL A 62 -13.63 15.63 11.85
C VAL A 62 -13.25 14.50 10.88
N VAL A 63 -13.75 14.51 9.64
CA VAL A 63 -13.37 13.56 8.58
C VAL A 63 -11.85 13.59 8.35
N TRP A 64 -11.25 14.77 8.20
CA TRP A 64 -9.81 14.90 7.99
C TRP A 64 -8.99 14.42 9.20
N VAL A 65 -9.44 14.70 10.42
CA VAL A 65 -8.80 14.18 11.64
C VAL A 65 -8.86 12.66 11.68
N ALA A 66 -9.98 12.05 11.30
CA ALA A 66 -10.12 10.60 11.23
C ALA A 66 -9.17 9.97 10.20
N TRP A 67 -9.07 10.58 9.01
CA TRP A 67 -8.10 10.15 7.98
C TRP A 67 -6.65 10.28 8.45
N ALA A 68 -6.27 11.41 9.06
CA ALA A 68 -4.94 11.60 9.62
C ALA A 68 -4.62 10.54 10.68
N THR A 69 -5.56 10.29 11.59
CA THR A 69 -5.46 9.25 12.62
C THR A 69 -5.27 7.86 12.01
N PHE A 70 -6.05 7.53 10.98
CA PHE A 70 -5.93 6.28 10.24
C PHE A 70 -4.53 6.12 9.62
N VAL A 71 -4.05 7.13 8.90
CA VAL A 71 -2.73 7.12 8.25
C VAL A 71 -1.61 6.94 9.28
N LEU A 72 -1.68 7.62 10.43
CA LEU A 72 -0.66 7.53 11.48
C LEU A 72 -0.55 6.11 12.05
N PHE A 73 -1.68 5.49 12.39
CA PHE A 73 -1.65 4.13 12.96
C PHE A 73 -1.33 3.07 11.90
N VAL A 74 -1.80 3.22 10.66
CA VAL A 74 -1.40 2.34 9.56
C VAL A 74 0.10 2.45 9.28
N ALA A 75 0.67 3.66 9.30
CA ALA A 75 2.11 3.86 9.18
C ALA A 75 2.88 3.15 10.31
N TRP A 76 2.37 3.21 11.54
CA TRP A 76 2.97 2.51 12.66
C TRP A 76 2.94 0.98 12.47
N ILE A 77 1.78 0.42 12.10
CA ILE A 77 1.66 -1.02 11.76
C ILE A 77 2.63 -1.37 10.62
N ALA A 78 2.68 -0.57 9.57
CA ALA A 78 3.51 -0.84 8.41
C ALA A 78 5.01 -0.86 8.76
N ILE A 79 5.51 0.13 9.51
CA ILE A 79 6.92 0.19 9.94
C ILE A 79 7.27 -1.02 10.79
N THR A 80 6.43 -1.34 11.79
CA THR A 80 6.70 -2.46 12.71
C THR A 80 6.73 -3.79 11.97
N VAL A 81 5.77 -4.04 11.08
CA VAL A 81 5.71 -5.27 10.27
C VAL A 81 6.87 -5.34 9.27
N HIS A 82 7.21 -4.25 8.57
CA HIS A 82 8.37 -4.21 7.68
C HIS A 82 9.66 -4.60 8.42
N ARG A 83 9.88 -4.03 9.61
CA ARG A 83 11.04 -4.37 10.45
C ARG A 83 11.01 -5.82 10.91
N LEU A 84 9.84 -6.34 11.32
CA LEU A 84 9.71 -7.75 11.72
C LEU A 84 10.14 -8.71 10.61
N VAL A 85 9.68 -8.44 9.38
CA VAL A 85 9.94 -9.30 8.23
C VAL A 85 11.40 -9.17 7.75
N LEU A 86 11.92 -7.94 7.69
CA LEU A 86 13.23 -7.67 7.08
C LEU A 86 14.40 -7.80 8.06
N ALA A 87 14.20 -7.60 9.37
CA ALA A 87 15.23 -7.70 10.40
C ALA A 87 15.28 -9.09 11.07
N ASN A 88 14.85 -10.15 10.37
CA ASN A 88 14.85 -11.54 10.86
C ASN A 88 14.13 -11.73 12.22
N GLY A 89 13.01 -11.04 12.44
CA GLY A 89 12.19 -11.24 13.64
C GLY A 89 12.75 -10.62 14.92
N TRP A 90 13.89 -9.93 14.89
CA TRP A 90 14.43 -9.26 16.07
C TRP A 90 13.70 -7.94 16.30
N MET A 91 12.79 -7.92 17.28
CA MET A 91 12.26 -6.67 17.86
C MET A 91 12.68 -6.56 19.32
N PRO A 92 13.31 -5.44 19.74
CA PRO A 92 13.46 -5.14 21.15
C PRO A 92 12.10 -4.87 21.81
N ARG A 93 12.06 -4.98 23.14
CA ARG A 93 10.82 -5.10 23.91
C ARG A 93 9.86 -3.90 23.80
N SER A 94 10.32 -2.72 23.36
CA SER A 94 9.52 -1.50 23.24
C SER A 94 9.53 -0.94 21.80
N ALA A 95 8.53 -1.34 21.00
CA ALA A 95 8.37 -0.87 19.62
C ALA A 95 8.28 0.66 19.47
N PHE A 96 7.83 1.37 20.53
CA PHE A 96 7.67 2.82 20.55
C PHE A 96 9.00 3.58 20.65
N ALA A 97 9.94 3.08 21.45
CA ALA A 97 11.22 3.75 21.69
C ALA A 97 12.11 3.75 20.43
N GLU A 98 12.00 2.72 19.61
CA GLU A 98 12.76 2.62 18.37
C GLU A 98 12.04 3.17 17.14
N LEU A 99 10.76 3.56 17.23
CA LEU A 99 10.03 4.02 16.05
C LEU A 99 10.69 5.28 15.46
N GLY A 100 11.29 6.10 16.32
CA GLY A 100 12.06 7.31 15.99
C GLY A 100 11.21 8.33 15.24
N PHE A 101 10.89 9.47 15.86
CA PHE A 101 10.01 10.48 15.26
C PHE A 101 10.37 10.84 13.81
N ARG A 102 11.67 10.99 13.52
CA ARG A 102 12.19 11.26 12.17
C ARG A 102 11.84 10.17 11.15
N ARG A 103 12.00 8.89 11.51
CA ARG A 103 11.68 7.75 10.62
C ARG A 103 10.18 7.70 10.36
N PHE A 104 9.40 7.80 11.44
CA PHE A 104 7.95 7.81 11.35
C PHE A 104 7.44 8.95 10.46
N ALA A 105 7.92 10.18 10.66
CA ALA A 105 7.57 11.34 9.84
C ALA A 105 7.96 11.14 8.36
N PHE A 106 9.15 10.62 8.07
CA PHE A 106 9.55 10.30 6.69
C PHE A 106 8.69 9.21 6.05
N PHE A 107 8.32 8.19 6.82
CA PHE A 107 7.46 7.11 6.33
C PHE A 107 6.05 7.62 6.01
N VAL A 108 5.47 8.42 6.91
CA VAL A 108 4.16 9.09 6.68
C VAL A 108 4.25 10.01 5.47
N GLY A 109 5.31 10.82 5.36
CA GLY A 109 5.54 11.66 4.18
C GLY A 109 5.65 10.87 2.89
N ALA A 110 6.32 9.71 2.90
CA ALA A 110 6.41 8.81 1.75
C ALA A 110 5.06 8.17 1.39
N LEU A 111 4.25 7.79 2.39
CA LEU A 111 2.88 7.30 2.17
C LEU A 111 2.00 8.36 1.51
N VAL A 112 2.00 9.58 2.06
CA VAL A 112 1.24 10.71 1.50
C VAL A 112 1.71 11.04 0.10
N PHE A 113 3.02 11.04 -0.14
CA PHE A 113 3.59 11.25 -1.49
C PHE A 113 3.13 10.16 -2.48
N LEU A 114 3.17 8.89 -2.09
CA LEU A 114 2.71 7.79 -2.95
C LEU A 114 1.21 7.87 -3.24
N TRP A 115 0.40 8.23 -2.24
CA TRP A 115 -1.03 8.46 -2.42
C TRP A 115 -1.31 9.64 -3.37
N ALA A 116 -0.65 10.78 -3.17
CA ALA A 116 -0.79 11.94 -4.04
C ALA A 116 -0.35 11.63 -5.48
N LEU A 117 0.76 10.88 -5.64
CA LEU A 117 1.24 10.44 -6.94
C LEU A 117 0.25 9.47 -7.60
N TYR A 118 -0.36 8.56 -6.85
CA TYR A 118 -1.41 7.66 -7.34
C TYR A 118 -2.59 8.47 -7.88
N GLN A 119 -3.08 9.45 -7.13
CA GLN A 119 -4.19 10.29 -7.54
C GLN A 119 -3.85 11.12 -8.77
N ALA A 120 -2.67 11.74 -8.80
CA ALA A 120 -2.22 12.52 -9.95
C ALA A 120 -2.14 11.68 -11.23
N VAL A 121 -1.56 10.49 -11.16
CA VAL A 121 -1.45 9.57 -12.30
C VAL A 121 -2.81 9.08 -12.76
N THR A 122 -3.69 8.71 -11.82
CA THR A 122 -5.04 8.27 -12.11
C THR A 122 -5.83 9.38 -12.81
N LEU A 123 -5.77 10.62 -12.33
CA LEU A 123 -6.43 11.77 -12.94
C LEU A 123 -5.90 12.07 -14.35
N VAL A 124 -4.58 12.04 -14.54
CA VAL A 124 -3.97 12.26 -15.86
C VAL A 124 -4.39 11.17 -16.84
N VAL A 125 -4.29 9.89 -16.46
CA VAL A 125 -4.66 8.77 -17.32
C VAL A 125 -6.16 8.77 -17.61
N MET A 126 -6.99 8.99 -16.59
CA MET A 126 -8.44 9.11 -16.75
C MET A 126 -8.79 10.26 -17.70
N GLY A 127 -8.18 11.44 -17.53
CA GLY A 127 -8.39 12.58 -18.43
C GLY A 127 -7.99 12.25 -19.87
N LEU A 128 -6.86 11.58 -20.08
CA LEU A 128 -6.44 11.13 -21.42
C LEU A 128 -7.43 10.12 -22.02
N LEU A 129 -7.86 9.14 -21.24
CA LEU A 129 -8.84 8.14 -21.69
C LEU A 129 -10.18 8.77 -22.05
N LEU A 130 -10.66 9.71 -21.22
CA LEU A 130 -11.89 10.45 -21.50
C LEU A 130 -11.76 11.27 -22.79
N ASN A 131 -10.64 11.95 -23.03
CA ASN A 131 -10.44 12.69 -24.27
C ASN A 131 -10.33 11.80 -25.52
N VAL A 132 -9.88 10.55 -25.37
CA VAL A 132 -9.78 9.59 -26.48
C VAL A 132 -11.12 8.93 -26.78
N VAL A 133 -11.86 8.51 -25.74
CA VAL A 133 -13.13 7.78 -25.87
C VAL A 133 -14.29 8.75 -26.12
N TYR A 134 -14.26 9.91 -25.46
CA TYR A 134 -15.24 10.99 -25.55
C TYR A 134 -14.54 12.29 -25.94
N PRO A 135 -14.06 12.39 -27.19
CA PRO A 135 -13.39 13.60 -27.65
C PRO A 135 -14.32 14.80 -27.46
N PRO A 136 -13.80 15.92 -26.91
CA PRO A 136 -14.62 17.08 -26.63
C PRO A 136 -15.30 17.54 -27.92
N ARG A 137 -16.62 17.46 -27.94
CA ARG A 137 -17.42 17.98 -29.05
C ARG A 137 -17.56 19.47 -28.81
N PHE A 138 -17.15 20.28 -29.79
CA PHE A 138 -17.46 21.69 -29.78
C PHE A 138 -18.99 21.84 -29.90
N VAL A 139 -19.64 22.29 -28.83
CA VAL A 139 -21.05 22.67 -28.83
C VAL A 139 -21.09 24.20 -28.94
N PRO A 140 -21.59 24.77 -30.05
CA PRO A 140 -21.75 26.21 -30.20
C PRO A 140 -22.57 26.81 -29.07
N ALA A 141 -22.25 28.05 -28.67
CA ALA A 141 -23.02 28.76 -27.66
C ALA A 141 -24.49 28.90 -28.12
N GLY A 142 -25.42 28.39 -27.31
CA GLY A 142 -26.87 28.41 -27.60
C GLY A 142 -27.45 27.08 -28.07
N GLU A 143 -26.61 26.07 -28.36
CA GLU A 143 -27.09 24.71 -28.65
C GLU A 143 -27.16 23.85 -27.38
N VAL A 144 -28.19 23.02 -27.29
CA VAL A 144 -28.30 22.01 -26.23
C VAL A 144 -27.33 20.89 -26.55
N ALA A 145 -26.36 20.66 -25.66
CA ALA A 145 -25.47 19.52 -25.80
C ALA A 145 -26.30 18.23 -25.87
N PRO A 146 -26.04 17.32 -26.82
CA PRO A 146 -26.71 16.03 -26.85
C PRO A 146 -26.51 15.32 -25.51
N ALA A 147 -27.53 14.59 -25.05
CA ALA A 147 -27.46 13.85 -23.80
C ALA A 147 -26.17 13.02 -23.76
N ASP A 148 -25.39 13.21 -22.70
CA ASP A 148 -24.08 12.59 -22.56
C ASP A 148 -24.25 11.06 -22.56
N PRO A 149 -23.68 10.33 -23.53
CA PRO A 149 -23.76 8.87 -23.56
C PRO A 149 -22.92 8.22 -22.46
N MET A 150 -22.17 9.00 -21.67
CA MET A 150 -21.35 8.49 -20.59
C MET A 150 -22.21 8.07 -19.39
N ASP A 151 -22.59 6.79 -19.38
CA ASP A 151 -23.18 6.18 -18.19
C ASP A 151 -22.10 5.90 -17.11
N ALA A 152 -22.57 5.59 -15.89
CA ALA A 152 -21.70 5.29 -14.76
C ALA A 152 -20.80 4.07 -14.99
N MET A 153 -21.21 3.12 -15.85
CA MET A 153 -20.45 1.91 -16.15
C MET A 153 -19.19 2.25 -16.96
N HIS A 154 -19.32 3.09 -17.97
CA HIS A 154 -18.17 3.53 -18.78
C HIS A 154 -17.14 4.26 -17.91
N LEU A 155 -17.58 5.18 -17.06
CA LEU A 155 -16.68 5.90 -16.16
C LEU A 155 -15.97 4.95 -15.17
N ALA A 156 -16.69 3.95 -14.64
CA ALA A 156 -16.09 2.94 -13.76
C ALA A 156 -15.02 2.11 -14.48
N VAL A 157 -15.28 1.68 -15.73
CA VAL A 157 -14.32 0.91 -16.53
C VAL A 157 -13.07 1.74 -16.83
N LEU A 158 -13.23 3.00 -17.26
CA LEU A 158 -12.09 3.89 -17.52
C LEU A 158 -11.28 4.15 -16.25
N GLY A 159 -11.96 4.34 -15.11
CA GLY A 159 -11.32 4.52 -13.81
C GLY A 159 -10.52 3.29 -13.39
N PHE A 160 -11.05 2.09 -13.64
CA PHE A 160 -10.35 0.84 -13.38
C PHE A 160 -9.07 0.69 -14.23
N ILE A 161 -9.14 1.02 -15.52
CA ILE A 161 -7.97 1.02 -16.41
C ILE A 161 -6.92 2.03 -15.92
N ALA A 162 -7.34 3.24 -15.56
CA ALA A 162 -6.45 4.25 -15.02
C ALA A 162 -5.76 3.79 -13.72
N ALA A 163 -6.51 3.16 -12.82
CA ALA A 163 -5.99 2.61 -11.57
C ALA A 163 -4.94 1.52 -11.82
N ILE A 164 -5.16 0.60 -12.78
CA ILE A 164 -4.17 -0.45 -13.13
C ILE A 164 -2.84 0.18 -13.54
N LEU A 165 -2.87 1.22 -14.38
CA LEU A 165 -1.67 1.91 -14.84
C LEU A 165 -0.99 2.68 -13.71
N ALA A 166 -1.78 3.31 -12.82
CA ALA A 166 -1.26 3.95 -11.63
C ALA A 166 -0.58 2.93 -10.69
N TYR A 167 -1.19 1.77 -10.43
CA TYR A 167 -0.58 0.71 -9.61
C TYR A 167 0.70 0.15 -10.21
N TRP A 168 0.81 0.08 -11.54
CA TRP A 168 2.06 -0.30 -12.19
C TRP A 168 3.20 0.65 -11.84
N LEU A 169 2.94 1.95 -11.84
CA LEU A 169 3.92 2.98 -11.49
C LEU A 169 4.21 3.00 -9.99
N ILE A 170 3.16 3.09 -9.17
CA ILE A 170 3.24 3.18 -7.72
C ILE A 170 3.87 1.94 -7.10
N GLY A 171 3.56 0.75 -7.62
CA GLY A 171 4.18 -0.50 -7.18
C GLY A 171 5.70 -0.42 -7.18
N ARG A 172 6.32 0.18 -8.21
CA ARG A 172 7.78 0.31 -8.30
C ARG A 172 8.36 1.24 -7.24
N ILE A 173 7.67 2.35 -6.98
CA ILE A 173 8.14 3.37 -6.04
C ILE A 173 7.86 2.93 -4.60
N SER A 174 6.81 2.13 -4.36
CA SER A 174 6.43 1.62 -3.04
C SER A 174 7.53 0.85 -2.31
N LEU A 175 8.54 0.32 -3.04
CA LEU A 175 9.74 -0.30 -2.47
C LEU A 175 10.57 0.65 -1.58
N ILE A 176 10.34 1.97 -1.63
CA ILE A 176 10.94 2.90 -0.67
C ILE A 176 10.42 2.70 0.76
N LEU A 177 9.17 2.26 0.93
CA LEU A 177 8.54 2.09 2.24
C LEU A 177 9.30 1.09 3.11
N PRO A 178 9.53 -0.18 2.67
CA PRO A 178 10.33 -1.11 3.44
C PRO A 178 11.75 -0.59 3.70
N ALA A 179 12.39 0.10 2.74
CA ALA A 179 13.71 0.68 2.93
C ALA A 179 13.74 1.73 4.06
N ILE A 180 12.77 2.65 4.10
CA ILE A 180 12.63 3.65 5.16
C ILE A 180 12.41 2.96 6.51
N ALA A 181 11.58 1.91 6.54
CA ALA A 181 11.27 1.20 7.78
C ALA A 181 12.52 0.57 8.44
N ILE A 182 13.52 0.18 7.67
CA ILE A 182 14.81 -0.37 8.15
C ILE A 182 15.97 0.64 8.08
N ASP A 183 15.68 1.95 8.10
CA ASP A 183 16.66 3.05 8.10
C ASP A 183 17.63 3.09 6.91
N LEU A 184 17.28 2.45 5.79
CA LEU A 184 18.05 2.61 4.57
C LEU A 184 17.67 3.92 3.89
N LYS A 185 18.66 4.56 3.26
CA LYS A 185 18.44 5.82 2.53
C LYS A 185 17.46 5.58 1.37
N PRO A 186 16.26 6.18 1.38
CA PRO A 186 15.30 5.98 0.30
C PRO A 186 15.83 6.64 -0.98
N SER A 187 15.69 5.94 -2.10
CA SER A 187 16.01 6.49 -3.42
C SER A 187 15.02 5.95 -4.44
N VAL A 188 14.27 6.85 -5.08
CA VAL A 188 13.34 6.51 -6.16
C VAL A 188 14.09 5.83 -7.31
N ALA A 189 15.29 6.30 -7.64
CA ALA A 189 16.13 5.70 -8.68
C ALA A 189 16.60 4.28 -8.31
N SER A 190 16.85 4.01 -7.02
CA SER A 190 17.15 2.65 -6.55
C SER A 190 15.92 1.75 -6.66
N ALA A 191 14.77 2.18 -6.12
CA ALA A 191 13.50 1.45 -6.19
C ALA A 191 13.11 1.13 -7.65
N TRP A 192 13.25 2.10 -8.55
CA TRP A 192 12.97 1.93 -9.98
C TRP A 192 13.85 0.86 -10.63
N ARG A 193 15.16 0.87 -10.32
CA ARG A 193 16.12 -0.12 -10.85
C ARG A 193 15.86 -1.50 -10.28
N SER A 194 15.60 -1.62 -8.98
CA SER A 194 15.27 -2.89 -8.32
C SER A 194 13.99 -3.51 -8.88
N ALA A 195 13.01 -2.70 -9.26
CA ALA A 195 11.77 -3.18 -9.87
C ALA A 195 11.87 -3.55 -11.37
N ARG A 196 13.04 -3.35 -12.03
CA ARG A 196 13.20 -3.60 -13.46
C ARG A 196 12.94 -5.08 -13.79
N GLY A 197 12.13 -5.34 -14.82
CA GLY A 197 11.73 -6.70 -15.21
C GLY A 197 10.66 -7.35 -14.31
N ASN A 198 10.24 -6.70 -13.23
CA ASN A 198 9.29 -7.23 -12.26
C ASN A 198 8.11 -6.30 -11.95
N ALA A 199 8.01 -5.15 -12.63
CA ALA A 199 7.01 -4.11 -12.35
C ALA A 199 5.58 -4.64 -12.25
N TRP A 200 5.13 -5.45 -13.20
CA TRP A 200 3.79 -6.06 -13.18
C TRP A 200 3.55 -6.99 -11.97
N LYS A 201 4.57 -7.73 -11.54
CA LYS A 201 4.45 -8.61 -10.36
C LYS A 201 4.30 -7.80 -9.09
N ILE A 202 5.00 -6.67 -8.99
CA ILE A 202 4.88 -5.75 -7.86
C ILE A 202 3.53 -5.03 -7.92
N ALA A 203 3.06 -4.65 -9.10
CA ALA A 203 1.73 -4.06 -9.29
C ALA A 203 0.61 -5.00 -8.83
N ILE A 204 0.73 -6.31 -9.05
CA ILE A 204 -0.20 -7.30 -8.50
C ILE A 204 -0.18 -7.28 -6.97
N VAL A 205 1.01 -7.19 -6.36
CA VAL A 205 1.15 -7.17 -4.89
C VAL A 205 0.64 -5.87 -4.27
N VAL A 206 0.82 -4.73 -4.94
CA VAL A 206 0.50 -3.39 -4.41
C VAL A 206 -0.88 -2.88 -4.85
N GLY A 207 -1.44 -3.41 -5.92
CA GLY A 207 -2.76 -3.04 -6.43
C GLY A 207 -3.77 -4.16 -6.31
N ALA A 208 -3.54 -5.27 -7.01
CA ALA A 208 -4.54 -6.34 -7.09
C ALA A 208 -4.79 -7.04 -5.73
N LEU A 209 -3.73 -7.33 -4.96
CA LEU A 209 -3.88 -7.96 -3.64
C LEU A 209 -4.66 -7.07 -2.66
N PRO A 210 -4.31 -5.78 -2.46
CA PRO A 210 -5.12 -4.87 -1.66
C PRO A 210 -6.56 -4.77 -2.13
N TRP A 211 -6.79 -4.64 -3.43
CA TRP A 211 -8.15 -4.58 -3.99
C TRP A 211 -8.96 -5.84 -3.66
N VAL A 212 -8.40 -7.05 -3.84
CA VAL A 212 -9.11 -8.30 -3.48
C VAL A 212 -9.43 -8.35 -1.99
N LEU A 213 -8.47 -7.98 -1.13
CA LEU A 213 -8.69 -7.97 0.32
C LEU A 213 -9.74 -6.93 0.74
N GLU A 214 -9.75 -5.78 0.06
CA GLU A 214 -10.77 -4.75 0.24
C GLU A 214 -12.16 -5.27 -0.15
N GLN A 215 -12.30 -5.94 -1.30
CA GLN A 215 -13.58 -6.56 -1.70
C GLN A 215 -14.09 -7.56 -0.65
N LEU A 216 -13.18 -8.35 -0.05
CA LEU A 216 -13.56 -9.27 1.03
C LEU A 216 -14.07 -8.55 2.28
N THR A 217 -13.42 -7.45 2.67
CA THR A 217 -13.90 -6.63 3.80
C THR A 217 -15.19 -5.89 3.47
N PHE A 218 -15.34 -5.39 2.24
CA PHE A 218 -16.52 -4.69 1.76
C PHE A 218 -17.75 -5.61 1.72
N ALA A 219 -17.57 -6.87 1.33
CA ALA A 219 -18.65 -7.87 1.33
C ALA A 219 -19.23 -8.15 2.74
N LEU A 220 -18.49 -7.81 3.80
CA LEU A 220 -18.93 -7.95 5.19
C LEU A 220 -19.48 -6.65 5.77
N TRP A 221 -19.37 -5.54 5.04
CA TRP A 221 -19.84 -4.24 5.48
C TRP A 221 -21.36 -4.13 5.33
N ARG A 222 -22.02 -3.51 6.32
CA ARG A 222 -23.45 -3.20 6.31
C ARG A 222 -23.72 -1.93 7.11
N GLU A 223 -24.70 -1.13 6.68
CA GLU A 223 -25.02 0.19 7.27
C GLU A 223 -25.42 0.11 8.74
N ASN A 224 -26.20 -0.91 9.12
CA ASN A 224 -26.73 -1.09 10.48
C ASN A 224 -25.91 -2.08 11.32
N ALA A 225 -24.59 -2.06 11.16
CA ALA A 225 -23.68 -2.93 11.91
C ALA A 225 -23.64 -2.54 13.40
N THR A 226 -23.63 -3.55 14.26
CA THR A 226 -23.39 -3.38 15.70
C THR A 226 -21.94 -2.98 15.98
N ALA A 227 -21.66 -2.41 17.15
CA ALA A 227 -20.30 -2.08 17.57
C ALA A 227 -19.35 -3.30 17.53
N ILE A 228 -19.84 -4.50 17.85
CA ILE A 228 -19.03 -5.73 17.80
C ILE A 228 -18.67 -6.09 16.36
N GLU A 229 -19.60 -5.94 15.41
CA GLU A 229 -19.33 -6.18 13.99
C GLU A 229 -18.36 -5.14 13.42
N ILE A 230 -18.49 -3.87 13.79
CA ILE A 230 -17.56 -2.80 13.39
C ILE A 230 -16.15 -3.09 13.94
N ALA A 231 -16.05 -3.48 15.21
CA ALA A 231 -14.78 -3.83 15.82
C ALA A 231 -14.14 -5.06 15.15
N SER A 232 -14.96 -6.07 14.83
CA SER A 232 -14.52 -7.28 14.14
C SER A 232 -14.04 -6.98 12.72
N LEU A 233 -14.78 -6.13 11.99
CA LEU A 233 -14.41 -5.67 10.66
C LEU A 233 -13.13 -4.83 10.69
N GLY A 234 -12.98 -3.92 11.65
CA GLY A 234 -11.75 -3.15 11.85
C GLY A 234 -10.54 -4.04 12.15
N GLY A 235 -10.73 -5.07 12.99
CA GLY A 235 -9.72 -6.09 13.25
C GLY A 235 -9.33 -6.87 11.98
N LEU A 236 -10.31 -7.31 11.19
CA LEU A 236 -10.09 -7.99 9.92
C LEU A 236 -9.35 -7.11 8.91
N THR A 237 -9.76 -5.85 8.76
CA THR A 237 -9.08 -4.85 7.92
C THR A 237 -7.63 -4.68 8.37
N GLY A 238 -7.36 -4.63 9.68
CA GLY A 238 -6.00 -4.62 10.23
C GLY A 238 -5.18 -5.84 9.82
N VAL A 239 -5.76 -7.04 9.86
CA VAL A 239 -5.11 -8.27 9.38
C VAL A 239 -4.80 -8.19 7.89
N CYS A 240 -5.74 -7.69 7.08
CA CYS A 240 -5.53 -7.46 5.65
C CYS A 240 -4.37 -6.49 5.39
N VAL A 241 -4.30 -5.37 6.13
CA VAL A 241 -3.18 -4.41 6.05
C VAL A 241 -1.85 -5.08 6.39
N ILE A 242 -1.80 -5.90 7.45
CA ILE A 242 -0.58 -6.63 7.82
C ILE A 242 -0.13 -7.55 6.67
N ILE A 243 -1.05 -8.31 6.07
CA ILE A 243 -0.74 -9.19 4.92
C ILE A 243 -0.16 -8.39 3.75
N GLN A 244 -0.75 -7.24 3.41
CA GLN A 244 -0.27 -6.37 2.34
C GLN A 244 1.15 -5.85 2.62
N VAL A 245 1.41 -5.39 3.85
CA VAL A 245 2.74 -4.92 4.27
C VAL A 245 3.77 -6.05 4.21
N VAL A 246 3.43 -7.27 4.66
CA VAL A 246 4.32 -8.42 4.54
C VAL A 246 4.61 -8.75 3.08
N ALA A 247 3.60 -8.75 2.21
CA ALA A 247 3.80 -9.01 0.78
C ALA A 247 4.79 -8.02 0.15
N LEU A 248 4.63 -6.72 0.44
CA LEU A 248 5.56 -5.68 -0.03
C LEU A 248 6.97 -5.85 0.56
N SER A 249 7.07 -6.23 1.84
CA SER A 249 8.35 -6.54 2.50
C SER A 249 9.08 -7.69 1.81
N LEU A 250 8.36 -8.77 1.48
CA LEU A 250 8.92 -9.94 0.79
C LEU A 250 9.36 -9.58 -0.65
N CYS A 251 8.60 -8.75 -1.36
CA CYS A 251 9.04 -8.20 -2.64
C CYS A 251 10.38 -7.46 -2.50
N TYR A 252 10.49 -6.57 -1.52
CA TYR A 252 11.71 -5.81 -1.27
C TYR A 252 12.90 -6.72 -0.92
N PHE A 253 12.70 -7.69 -0.03
CA PHE A 253 13.71 -8.66 0.36
C PHE A 253 14.26 -9.45 -0.84
N GLU A 254 13.38 -10.00 -1.68
CA GLU A 254 13.80 -10.80 -2.83
C GLU A 254 14.57 -9.98 -3.87
N LEU A 255 14.15 -8.74 -4.12
CA LEU A 255 14.81 -7.84 -5.07
C LEU A 255 16.17 -7.33 -4.57
N THR A 256 16.29 -7.07 -3.27
CA THR A 256 17.55 -6.59 -2.68
C THR A 256 18.56 -7.72 -2.50
N ARG A 257 18.11 -8.91 -2.09
CA ARG A 257 18.97 -10.11 -2.01
C ARG A 257 19.59 -10.46 -3.37
N ALA A 258 18.83 -10.30 -4.46
CA ALA A 258 19.32 -10.54 -5.81
C ALA A 258 20.40 -9.53 -6.27
N SER A 259 20.52 -8.39 -5.59
CA SER A 259 21.48 -7.33 -5.94
C SER A 259 22.81 -7.43 -5.18
N ALA A 260 22.95 -8.38 -4.25
CA ALA A 260 24.19 -8.59 -3.51
C ALA A 260 25.22 -9.35 -4.37
N PRO A 261 26.50 -8.93 -4.40
CA PRO A 261 27.54 -9.68 -5.10
C PRO A 261 27.71 -11.09 -4.49
N PRO A 262 28.06 -12.11 -5.29
CA PRO A 262 28.31 -13.45 -4.77
C PRO A 262 29.43 -13.41 -3.72
N PRO A 263 29.38 -14.26 -2.68
CA PRO A 263 30.42 -14.31 -1.65
C PRO A 263 31.77 -14.59 -2.32
N THR A 264 32.74 -13.70 -2.09
CA THR A 264 34.09 -13.75 -2.70
C THR A 264 35.01 -14.75 -2.03
N HIS A 265 34.55 -15.43 -0.97
CA HIS A 265 35.32 -16.46 -0.29
C HIS A 265 34.57 -17.79 -0.37
N PRO A 266 35.20 -18.87 -0.86
CA PRO A 266 34.65 -20.20 -0.71
C PRO A 266 34.51 -20.52 0.78
N PRO A 267 33.51 -21.34 1.18
CA PRO A 267 33.47 -21.88 2.54
C PRO A 267 34.78 -22.63 2.79
N GLY A 268 35.57 -22.12 3.74
CA GLY A 268 36.74 -22.79 4.28
C GLY A 268 36.34 -23.91 5.22
#